data_AF-A0A242LAQ8-F1
#
_entry.id   AF-A0A242LAQ8-F1
#
_cell.length_a   1.000
_cell.length_b   1.000
_cell.length_c   1.000
_cell.angle_alpha   90.00
_cell.angle_beta   90.00
_cell.angle_gamma   90.00
#
_symmetry.space_group_name_H-M   'P 1'
#
loop_
_entity.id
_entity.type
_entity.pdbx_description
1 polymer ?
#
loop_
_entity_poly.entity_id
_entity_poly.type
_entity_poly.pdbx_seq_one_letter_code
_entity_poly.pdbx_strand_id
1 'polypeptide(L)'
;MDTIHLQCSKIDWDKFFSLVSSMSLFKNEKIQISYFENWKSLFKKYDAYSFVLPNACIQNYPIPFSLKIYNNPPVHFDAAIHIPNLIKSLAQENEPPIRLQSKLLGTAIDYSVDVHYTSASSEPLIIVKDSFNERLILIDGNHRAKYIKNHNLEFFHAYILKPHFFIDNPRLFIRAFDYCLFHFWFDLQFFLRLQPSQTFFSTLFSFYEKTSVKKYSCYPHVKAALDSLLD
;
A
#
# COMPACT_ATOMS: atom_id res chain seq x y z
N MET A 1 7.17 4.71 28.53
CA MET A 1 6.38 4.84 27.29
C MET A 1 7.37 4.60 26.17
N ASP A 2 7.41 3.35 25.75
CA ASP A 2 8.45 2.86 24.87
C ASP A 2 8.27 3.45 23.48
N THR A 3 9.35 4.04 22.97
CA THR A 3 9.52 4.39 21.56
C THR A 3 9.06 3.21 20.71
N ILE A 4 7.88 3.34 20.10
CA ILE A 4 7.43 2.43 19.06
C ILE A 4 8.50 2.52 17.98
N HIS A 5 9.35 1.49 17.93
CA HIS A 5 10.40 1.38 16.94
C HIS A 5 9.74 1.51 15.57
N LEU A 6 10.05 2.60 14.87
CA LEU A 6 9.88 2.76 13.43
C LEU A 6 10.76 1.69 12.76
N GLN A 7 10.32 0.43 12.80
CA GLN A 7 10.86 -0.63 11.97
C GLN A 7 10.30 -0.50 10.54
N CYS A 8 10.50 0.66 9.91
CA CYS A 8 11.06 0.55 8.58
C CYS A 8 12.50 0.12 8.82
N SER A 9 12.70 -1.21 8.93
CA SER A 9 14.00 -1.82 8.70
C SER A 9 14.65 -1.04 7.57
N LYS A 10 15.88 -0.53 7.79
CA LYS A 10 16.61 0.26 6.80
C LYS A 10 16.59 -0.51 5.48
N ILE A 11 15.62 -0.21 4.61
CA ILE A 11 15.56 -0.79 3.29
C ILE A 11 16.83 -0.26 2.66
N ASP A 12 17.74 -1.17 2.33
CA ASP A 12 18.89 -0.83 1.53
C ASP A 12 18.35 -0.49 0.15
N TRP A 13 18.05 0.80 -0.04
CA TRP A 13 17.41 1.31 -1.23
C TRP A 13 18.27 1.06 -2.45
N ASP A 14 19.60 1.12 -2.31
CA ASP A 14 20.50 0.82 -3.41
C ASP A 14 20.43 -0.67 -3.77
N LYS A 15 20.37 -1.58 -2.79
CA LYS A 15 20.16 -3.01 -3.06
C LYS A 15 18.77 -3.30 -3.63
N PHE A 16 17.72 -2.68 -3.09
CA PHE A 16 16.36 -2.83 -3.58
C PHE A 16 16.24 -2.31 -5.01
N PHE A 17 16.77 -1.12 -5.27
CA PHE A 17 16.76 -0.56 -6.61
C PHE A 17 17.65 -1.36 -7.57
N SER A 18 18.81 -1.84 -7.13
CA SER A 18 19.64 -2.75 -7.93
C SER A 18 18.91 -4.05 -8.29
N LEU A 19 18.12 -4.58 -7.36
CA LEU A 19 17.32 -5.78 -7.59
C LEU A 19 16.20 -5.51 -8.60
N VAL A 20 15.46 -4.42 -8.42
CA VAL A 20 14.39 -4.03 -9.36
C VAL A 20 14.95 -3.72 -10.75
N SER A 21 16.07 -2.99 -10.86
CA SER A 21 16.69 -2.67 -12.15
C SER A 21 17.17 -3.90 -12.92
N SER A 22 17.40 -5.03 -12.24
CA SER A 22 17.78 -6.28 -12.90
C SER A 22 16.63 -6.97 -13.65
N MET A 23 15.38 -6.57 -13.40
CA MET A 23 14.21 -7.15 -14.07
C MET A 23 14.20 -6.77 -15.55
N SER A 24 13.71 -7.70 -16.39
CA SER A 24 13.65 -7.55 -17.86
C SER A 24 12.96 -6.26 -18.30
N LEU A 25 11.94 -5.82 -17.57
CA LEU A 25 11.22 -4.56 -17.81
C LEU A 25 12.14 -3.33 -17.77
N PHE A 26 13.06 -3.29 -16.80
CA PHE A 26 13.93 -2.15 -16.55
C PHE A 26 15.25 -2.21 -17.34
N LYS A 27 15.45 -3.23 -18.19
CA LYS A 27 16.50 -3.22 -19.21
C LYS A 27 16.22 -2.20 -20.32
N ASN A 28 14.97 -1.74 -20.45
CA ASN A 28 14.64 -0.62 -21.32
C ASN A 28 15.08 0.69 -20.67
N GLU A 29 16.03 1.38 -21.29
CA GLU A 29 16.61 2.64 -20.80
C GLU A 29 15.56 3.74 -20.60
N LYS A 30 14.53 3.81 -21.45
CA LYS A 30 13.45 4.82 -21.29
C LYS A 30 12.60 4.54 -20.07
N ILE A 31 12.29 3.28 -19.75
CA ILE A 31 11.55 2.93 -18.53
C ILE A 31 12.42 3.20 -17.31
N GLN A 32 13.70 2.86 -17.38
CA GLN A 32 14.65 3.19 -16.32
C GLN A 32 14.70 4.71 -16.04
N ILE A 33 14.82 5.54 -17.07
CA ILE A 33 14.88 7.00 -16.91
C ILE A 33 13.51 7.61 -16.52
N SER A 34 12.44 7.23 -17.22
CA SER A 34 11.13 7.90 -17.10
C SER A 34 10.25 7.41 -15.95
N TYR A 35 10.55 6.24 -15.39
CA TYR A 35 9.83 5.69 -14.24
C TYR A 35 10.76 5.54 -13.04
N PHE A 36 11.86 4.80 -13.21
CA PHE A 36 12.65 4.34 -12.08
C PHE A 36 13.46 5.47 -11.41
N GLU A 37 14.19 6.26 -12.20
CA GLU A 37 14.94 7.41 -11.69
C GLU A 37 14.02 8.51 -11.14
N ASN A 38 12.84 8.69 -11.75
CA ASN A 38 11.82 9.63 -11.27
C ASN A 38 11.33 9.28 -9.87
N TRP A 39 10.99 8.00 -9.64
CA TRP A 39 10.62 7.51 -8.32
C TRP A 39 11.78 7.62 -7.32
N LYS A 40 13.00 7.22 -7.71
CA LYS A 40 14.20 7.33 -6.86
C LYS A 40 14.45 8.77 -6.41
N SER A 41 14.30 9.74 -7.32
CA SER A 41 14.40 11.16 -7.02
C SER A 41 13.32 11.61 -6.04
N LEU A 42 12.08 11.15 -6.22
CA LEU A 42 10.96 11.46 -5.33
C LEU A 42 11.17 10.94 -3.92
N PHE A 43 11.64 9.69 -3.78
CA PHE A 43 12.00 9.11 -2.47
C PHE A 43 13.06 9.95 -1.78
N LYS A 44 14.15 10.33 -2.48
CA LYS A 44 15.20 11.17 -1.91
C LYS A 44 14.69 12.56 -1.50
N LYS A 45 13.82 13.17 -2.30
CA LYS A 45 13.24 14.49 -1.98
C LYS A 45 12.43 14.43 -0.68
N TYR A 46 11.69 13.35 -0.45
CA TYR A 46 10.69 13.27 0.61
C TYR A 46 11.04 12.34 1.79
N ASP A 47 12.25 11.79 1.83
CA ASP A 47 12.72 10.85 2.87
C ASP A 47 12.60 11.41 4.30
N ALA A 48 12.87 12.71 4.47
CA ALA A 48 12.83 13.37 5.77
C ALA A 48 11.47 14.04 6.11
N TYR A 49 10.47 13.95 5.24
CA TYR A 49 9.21 14.68 5.41
C TYR A 49 8.13 13.84 6.12
N SER A 50 7.64 14.37 7.24
CA SER A 50 6.49 13.82 7.99
C SER A 50 5.26 14.68 7.77
N PHE A 51 4.12 14.05 7.45
CA PHE A 51 2.82 14.73 7.38
C PHE A 51 2.20 14.92 8.78
N VAL A 52 2.62 14.12 9.77
CA VAL A 52 2.04 14.10 11.12
C VAL A 52 3.13 14.29 12.19
N LEU A 53 2.81 15.04 13.27
CA LEU A 53 3.69 15.31 14.41
C LEU A 53 3.84 14.10 15.35
N PRO A 54 4.96 14.00 16.11
CA PRO A 54 5.35 12.80 16.89
C PRO A 54 4.39 12.33 18.00
N ASN A 55 3.34 13.08 18.33
CA ASN A 55 2.41 12.73 19.42
C ASN A 55 1.13 12.02 18.93
N ALA A 56 1.08 11.62 17.66
CA ALA A 56 -0.03 10.86 17.10
C ALA A 56 0.03 9.38 17.54
N CYS A 57 -1.13 8.74 17.71
CA CYS A 57 -1.20 7.28 17.84
C CYS A 57 -0.77 6.67 16.50
N ILE A 58 0.49 6.23 16.43
CA ILE A 58 1.09 5.62 15.25
C ILE A 58 0.79 4.13 15.28
N GLN A 59 0.04 3.65 14.29
CA GLN A 59 -0.01 2.24 13.97
C GLN A 59 0.74 2.02 12.65
N ASN A 60 1.77 1.18 12.70
CA ASN A 60 2.46 0.73 11.51
C ASN A 60 1.67 -0.42 10.90
N TYR A 61 1.36 -0.31 9.62
CA TYR A 61 0.77 -1.42 8.90
C TYR A 61 1.85 -2.13 8.11
N PRO A 62 2.23 -3.35 8.53
CA PRO A 62 2.87 -4.23 7.60
C PRO A 62 1.83 -4.50 6.53
N ILE A 63 2.07 -4.00 5.32
CA ILE A 63 1.28 -4.44 4.19
C ILE A 63 2.13 -5.53 3.57
N PRO A 64 1.84 -6.82 3.85
CA PRO A 64 2.64 -7.92 3.36
C PRO A 64 2.42 -8.05 1.86
N PHE A 65 3.13 -7.25 1.09
CA PHE A 65 3.10 -7.35 -0.34
C PHE A 65 4.16 -8.34 -0.79
N SER A 66 3.78 -9.48 -1.33
CA SER A 66 4.75 -10.42 -1.89
C SER A 66 5.06 -10.07 -3.34
N LEU A 67 6.25 -9.53 -3.62
CA LEU A 67 6.78 -9.49 -4.99
C LEU A 67 7.52 -10.79 -5.28
N LYS A 68 6.99 -11.62 -6.17
CA LYS A 68 7.77 -12.70 -6.78
C LYS A 68 8.73 -12.10 -7.80
N ILE A 69 9.83 -11.54 -7.31
CA ILE A 69 11.00 -11.31 -8.15
C ILE A 69 11.58 -12.70 -8.40
N TYR A 70 11.64 -13.17 -9.65
CA TYR A 70 12.11 -14.51 -10.02
C TYR A 70 13.29 -14.96 -9.13
N ASN A 71 13.16 -16.14 -8.51
CA ASN A 71 14.14 -16.79 -7.62
C ASN A 71 14.52 -16.05 -6.32
N ASN A 72 13.82 -14.97 -5.93
CA ASN A 72 14.05 -14.28 -4.66
C ASN A 72 12.88 -14.49 -3.69
N PRO A 73 13.17 -14.48 -2.36
CA PRO A 73 12.12 -14.46 -1.36
C PRO A 73 11.23 -13.21 -1.50
N PRO A 74 9.95 -13.29 -1.11
CA PRO A 74 9.06 -12.12 -1.10
C PRO A 74 9.66 -10.96 -0.30
N VAL A 75 9.64 -9.76 -0.87
CA VAL A 75 10.07 -8.53 -0.18
C VAL A 75 8.86 -7.95 0.54
N HIS A 76 8.90 -7.87 1.87
CA HIS A 76 7.87 -7.24 2.68
C HIS A 76 8.25 -5.79 3.02
N PHE A 77 7.28 -4.88 3.03
CA PHE A 77 7.48 -3.54 3.56
C PHE A 77 6.25 -3.07 4.34
N ASP A 78 6.51 -2.13 5.24
CA ASP A 78 5.50 -1.56 6.12
C ASP A 78 5.28 -0.11 5.71
N ALA A 79 4.02 0.32 5.61
CA ALA A 79 3.65 1.71 5.39
C ALA A 79 2.87 2.20 6.61
N ALA A 80 3.34 3.29 7.20
CA ALA A 80 2.71 3.85 8.40
C ALA A 80 1.51 4.74 8.02
N ILE A 81 0.32 4.39 8.53
CA ILE A 81 -0.95 5.09 8.28
C ILE A 81 -1.52 5.57 9.61
N HIS A 82 -2.08 6.78 9.61
CA HIS A 82 -2.73 7.39 10.75
C HIS A 82 -4.23 7.07 10.76
N ILE A 83 -4.63 6.00 11.48
CA ILE A 83 -6.03 5.54 11.56
C ILE A 83 -7.03 6.61 11.99
N PRO A 84 -6.74 7.49 12.96
CA PRO A 84 -7.69 8.54 13.30
C PRO A 84 -8.01 9.47 12.11
N ASN A 85 -7.04 9.74 11.23
CA ASN A 85 -7.31 10.51 9.99
C ASN A 85 -8.10 9.67 8.99
N LEU A 86 -7.84 8.37 8.92
CA LEU A 86 -8.58 7.46 8.06
C LEU A 86 -10.06 7.42 8.43
N ILE A 87 -10.36 7.21 9.71
CA ILE A 87 -11.74 7.20 10.22
C ILE A 87 -12.44 8.54 9.94
N LYS A 88 -11.73 9.67 10.14
CA LYS A 88 -12.26 11.00 9.79
C LYS A 88 -12.57 11.15 8.30
N SER A 89 -11.69 10.64 7.44
CA SER A 89 -11.87 10.72 5.97
C SER A 89 -13.06 9.87 5.53
N LEU A 90 -13.19 8.64 6.07
CA LEU A 90 -14.35 7.77 5.82
C LEU A 90 -15.67 8.39 6.30
N ALA A 91 -15.65 9.07 7.44
CA ALA A 91 -16.83 9.79 7.93
C ALA A 91 -17.22 10.97 7.03
N GLN A 92 -16.27 11.60 6.34
CA GLN A 92 -16.53 12.72 5.42
C GLN A 92 -17.08 12.27 4.07
N GLU A 93 -16.66 11.10 3.58
CA GLU A 93 -17.13 10.55 2.29
C GLU A 93 -18.59 10.07 2.33
N ASN A 94 -19.19 9.93 3.52
CA ASN A 94 -20.57 9.43 3.73
C ASN A 94 -20.83 8.04 3.09
N GLU A 95 -19.79 7.28 2.78
CA GLU A 95 -19.98 5.90 2.32
C GLU A 95 -20.42 5.02 3.52
N PRO A 96 -21.52 4.24 3.38
CA PRO A 96 -21.92 3.34 4.44
C PRO A 96 -21.04 2.09 4.45
N PRO A 97 -20.72 1.53 5.63
CA PRO A 97 -20.00 0.27 5.72
C PRO A 97 -20.87 -0.87 5.17
N ILE A 98 -20.22 -1.85 4.54
CA ILE A 98 -20.90 -3.02 3.99
C ILE A 98 -20.99 -4.15 5.02
N ARG A 99 -22.08 -4.91 4.97
CA ARG A 99 -22.27 -6.10 5.80
C ARG A 99 -21.64 -7.33 5.15
N LEU A 100 -20.76 -8.02 5.86
CA LEU A 100 -20.01 -9.18 5.40
C LEU A 100 -20.23 -10.39 6.31
N GLN A 101 -20.02 -11.59 5.75
CA GLN A 101 -20.09 -12.85 6.50
C GLN A 101 -18.79 -13.09 7.28
N SER A 102 -18.90 -13.44 8.56
CA SER A 102 -17.73 -13.66 9.44
C SER A 102 -16.80 -14.78 8.98
N LYS A 103 -17.30 -15.73 8.18
CA LYS A 103 -16.50 -16.80 7.56
C LYS A 103 -15.31 -16.30 6.72
N LEU A 104 -15.35 -15.05 6.26
CA LEU A 104 -14.26 -14.41 5.50
C LEU A 104 -13.03 -14.09 6.38
N LEU A 105 -13.22 -13.98 7.70
CA LEU A 105 -12.16 -13.61 8.64
C LEU A 105 -11.15 -14.75 8.83
N GLY A 106 -9.89 -14.54 8.44
CA GLY A 106 -8.81 -15.52 8.54
C GLY A 106 -8.85 -16.61 7.47
N THR A 107 -9.73 -16.50 6.47
CA THR A 107 -9.73 -17.33 5.27
C THR A 107 -9.43 -16.49 4.02
N ALA A 108 -10.12 -15.36 3.88
CA ALA A 108 -9.95 -14.40 2.80
C ALA A 108 -9.39 -13.05 3.27
N ILE A 109 -9.51 -12.77 4.58
CA ILE A 109 -9.02 -11.55 5.21
C ILE A 109 -7.85 -11.88 6.14
N ASP A 110 -6.68 -11.35 5.81
CA ASP A 110 -5.45 -11.49 6.59
C ASP A 110 -5.44 -10.50 7.78
N TYR A 111 -4.95 -10.96 8.93
CA TYR A 111 -4.83 -10.14 10.15
C TYR A 111 -3.49 -9.42 10.18
N SER A 112 -3.47 -8.16 10.61
CA SER A 112 -2.23 -7.38 10.74
C SER A 112 -1.55 -7.53 12.11
N VAL A 113 -2.28 -7.91 13.16
CA VAL A 113 -1.73 -8.18 14.51
C VAL A 113 -2.51 -9.28 15.23
N ASP A 114 -1.84 -10.02 16.12
CA ASP A 114 -2.45 -11.10 16.91
C ASP A 114 -2.62 -10.73 18.39
N VAL A 115 -3.83 -10.36 18.81
CA VAL A 115 -4.14 -9.93 20.20
C VAL A 115 -5.60 -10.23 20.57
N HIS A 116 -5.91 -10.44 21.87
CA HIS A 116 -7.22 -10.88 22.40
C HIS A 116 -7.92 -9.87 23.34
N TYR A 117 -9.27 -9.81 23.29
CA TYR A 117 -10.12 -9.03 24.22
C TYR A 117 -11.44 -9.75 24.56
N THR A 118 -12.05 -9.34 25.68
CA THR A 118 -13.32 -9.87 26.22
C THR A 118 -14.58 -9.17 25.67
N SER A 119 -14.44 -7.99 25.06
CA SER A 119 -15.53 -7.23 24.44
C SER A 119 -15.03 -6.47 23.20
N ALA A 120 -15.94 -6.02 22.34
CA ALA A 120 -15.62 -5.34 21.09
C ALA A 120 -16.57 -4.15 20.84
N SER A 121 -16.02 -3.03 20.32
CA SER A 121 -16.84 -1.89 19.88
C SER A 121 -17.67 -2.24 18.63
N SER A 122 -18.77 -1.51 18.41
CA SER A 122 -19.66 -1.69 17.24
C SER A 122 -19.13 -1.03 15.96
N GLU A 123 -17.96 -0.39 16.02
CA GLU A 123 -17.36 0.30 14.89
C GLU A 123 -17.04 -0.68 13.75
N PRO A 124 -17.23 -0.28 12.47
CA PRO A 124 -16.89 -1.12 11.33
C PRO A 124 -15.40 -1.44 11.26
N LEU A 125 -15.08 -2.67 10.81
CA LEU A 125 -13.71 -3.02 10.47
C LEU A 125 -13.22 -2.20 9.27
N ILE A 126 -11.92 -2.00 9.14
CA ILE A 126 -11.35 -1.36 7.94
C ILE A 126 -10.43 -2.36 7.24
N ILE A 127 -10.74 -2.64 5.98
CA ILE A 127 -10.08 -3.64 5.15
C ILE A 127 -9.53 -2.94 3.91
N VAL A 128 -8.28 -3.22 3.55
CA VAL A 128 -7.70 -2.81 2.27
C VAL A 128 -7.77 -3.98 1.30
N LYS A 129 -8.28 -3.70 0.09
CA LYS A 129 -8.22 -4.65 -1.02
C LYS A 129 -6.93 -4.44 -1.81
N ASP A 130 -6.05 -5.43 -1.76
CA ASP A 130 -4.98 -5.56 -2.75
C ASP A 130 -5.62 -5.96 -4.09
N SER A 131 -5.76 -4.98 -4.96
CA SER A 131 -6.42 -5.15 -6.27
C SER A 131 -5.62 -6.02 -7.24
N PHE A 132 -4.36 -6.33 -6.92
CA PHE A 132 -3.55 -7.20 -7.74
C PHE A 132 -3.65 -8.64 -7.24
N ASN A 133 -3.33 -8.89 -5.97
CA ASN A 133 -3.32 -10.25 -5.46
C ASN A 133 -4.72 -10.76 -5.06
N GLU A 134 -5.75 -9.94 -5.24
CA GLU A 134 -7.13 -10.20 -4.80
C GLU A 134 -7.18 -10.58 -3.31
N ARG A 135 -6.25 -10.01 -2.53
CA ARG A 135 -6.15 -10.22 -1.08
C ARG A 135 -6.89 -9.12 -0.34
N LEU A 136 -7.50 -9.47 0.78
CA LEU A 136 -8.09 -8.52 1.71
C LEU A 136 -7.24 -8.50 2.97
N ILE A 137 -6.85 -7.31 3.40
CA ILE A 137 -5.96 -7.12 4.54
C ILE A 137 -6.70 -6.27 5.57
N LEU A 138 -6.86 -6.79 6.78
CA LEU A 138 -7.48 -6.06 7.89
C LEU A 138 -6.48 -5.03 8.43
N ILE A 139 -6.77 -3.75 8.24
CA ILE A 139 -5.93 -2.64 8.70
C ILE A 139 -6.45 -1.99 9.99
N ASP A 140 -7.73 -2.15 10.31
CA ASP A 140 -8.24 -1.74 11.63
C ASP A 140 -9.33 -2.69 12.11
N GLY A 141 -9.33 -2.95 13.41
CA GLY A 141 -10.30 -3.81 14.08
C GLY A 141 -9.87 -5.28 14.20
N ASN A 142 -8.57 -5.60 14.21
CA ASN A 142 -8.08 -6.96 14.49
C ASN A 142 -8.72 -7.58 15.75
N HIS A 143 -8.85 -6.81 16.83
CA HIS A 143 -9.51 -7.26 18.06
C HIS A 143 -11.01 -7.54 17.84
N ARG A 144 -11.71 -6.64 17.15
CA ARG A 144 -13.13 -6.80 16.80
C ARG A 144 -13.34 -8.06 15.94
N ALA A 145 -12.50 -8.25 14.92
CA ALA A 145 -12.53 -9.44 14.07
C ALA A 145 -12.32 -10.74 14.86
N LYS A 146 -11.40 -10.76 15.82
CA LYS A 146 -11.15 -11.92 16.68
C LYS A 146 -12.34 -12.19 17.61
N TYR A 147 -12.90 -11.14 18.21
CA TYR A 147 -14.10 -11.23 19.04
C TYR A 147 -15.28 -11.82 18.25
N ILE A 148 -15.54 -11.31 17.04
CA ILE A 148 -16.56 -11.80 16.10
C ILE A 148 -16.43 -13.31 15.87
N LYS A 149 -15.20 -13.80 15.60
CA LYS A 149 -14.93 -15.23 15.41
C LYS A 149 -15.19 -16.04 16.67
N ASN A 150 -14.69 -15.60 17.82
CA ASN A 150 -14.77 -16.35 19.07
C ASN A 150 -16.21 -16.48 19.58
N HIS A 151 -17.08 -15.53 19.27
CA HIS A 151 -18.49 -15.51 19.68
C HIS A 151 -19.44 -15.99 18.58
N ASN A 152 -18.92 -16.55 17.47
CA ASN A 152 -19.71 -17.05 16.34
C ASN A 152 -20.72 -16.04 15.81
N LEU A 153 -20.37 -14.75 15.80
CA LEU A 153 -21.24 -13.74 15.18
C LEU A 153 -21.29 -14.00 13.68
N GLU A 154 -22.49 -14.05 13.10
CA GLU A 154 -22.68 -14.44 11.70
C GLU A 154 -22.20 -13.35 10.73
N PHE A 155 -22.33 -12.09 11.13
CA PHE A 155 -22.03 -10.93 10.29
C PHE A 155 -21.25 -9.84 11.01
N PHE A 156 -20.55 -9.03 10.23
CA PHE A 156 -19.88 -7.82 10.68
C PHE A 156 -19.99 -6.71 9.63
N HIS A 157 -19.77 -5.46 10.04
CA HIS A 157 -19.70 -4.32 9.14
C HIS A 157 -18.25 -3.96 8.87
N ALA A 158 -17.94 -3.59 7.62
CA ALA A 158 -16.60 -3.16 7.25
C ALA A 158 -16.58 -2.13 6.11
N TYR A 159 -15.53 -1.33 6.09
CA TYR A 159 -15.11 -0.55 4.93
C TYR A 159 -14.11 -1.38 4.11
N ILE A 160 -14.31 -1.45 2.79
CA ILE A 160 -13.33 -2.06 1.86
C ILE A 160 -12.71 -0.95 1.01
N LEU A 161 -11.48 -0.60 1.34
CA LEU A 161 -10.73 0.46 0.68
C LEU A 161 -9.93 -0.07 -0.50
N LYS A 162 -10.00 0.64 -1.62
CA LYS A 162 -9.17 0.36 -2.80
C LYS A 162 -7.89 1.19 -2.75
N PRO A 163 -6.81 0.78 -3.43
CA PRO A 163 -5.56 1.55 -3.47
C PRO A 163 -5.74 3.00 -3.93
N HIS A 164 -6.70 3.26 -4.82
CA HIS A 164 -7.01 4.60 -5.31
C HIS A 164 -7.47 5.57 -4.20
N PHE A 165 -8.21 5.09 -3.20
CA PHE A 165 -8.61 5.91 -2.05
C PHE A 165 -7.40 6.56 -1.36
N PHE A 166 -6.26 5.85 -1.32
CA PHE A 166 -5.04 6.37 -0.73
C PHE A 166 -4.32 7.38 -1.61
N ILE A 167 -4.52 7.39 -2.94
CA ILE A 167 -4.02 8.43 -3.86
C ILE A 167 -4.63 9.77 -3.51
N ASP A 168 -5.94 9.80 -3.32
CA ASP A 168 -6.70 11.03 -3.09
C ASP A 168 -6.56 11.53 -1.64
N ASN A 169 -6.04 10.69 -0.75
CA ASN A 169 -5.90 10.98 0.68
C ASN A 169 -4.45 10.82 1.19
N PRO A 170 -3.47 11.60 0.68
CA PRO A 170 -2.06 11.55 1.08
C PRO A 170 -1.81 11.78 2.59
N ARG A 171 -2.65 12.58 3.27
CA ARG A 171 -2.54 12.89 4.71
C ARG A 171 -2.93 11.74 5.64
N LEU A 172 -3.32 10.61 5.07
CA LEU A 172 -3.48 9.36 5.82
C LEU A 172 -2.14 8.76 6.19
N PHE A 173 -1.08 9.01 5.42
CA PHE A 173 0.24 8.49 5.70
C PHE A 173 0.93 9.35 6.76
N ILE A 174 1.77 8.72 7.59
CA ILE A 174 2.52 9.46 8.61
C ILE A 174 3.67 10.21 7.95
N ARG A 175 4.38 9.57 7.01
CA ARG A 175 5.47 10.19 6.25
C ARG A 175 5.12 10.29 4.76
N ALA A 176 5.63 11.33 4.11
CA ALA A 176 5.61 11.43 2.66
C ALA A 176 6.31 10.24 2.00
N PHE A 177 7.34 9.73 2.66
CA PHE A 177 7.99 8.49 2.29
C PHE A 177 7.07 7.26 2.28
N ASP A 178 6.23 7.08 3.29
CA ASP A 178 5.29 5.94 3.35
C ASP A 178 4.26 6.01 2.22
N TYR A 179 3.80 7.22 1.92
CA TYR A 179 2.93 7.50 0.77
C TYR A 179 3.61 7.15 -0.56
N CYS A 180 4.84 7.63 -0.77
CA CYS A 180 5.64 7.28 -1.93
C CYS A 180 5.83 5.76 -2.05
N LEU A 181 6.15 5.08 -0.95
CA LEU A 181 6.44 3.65 -0.93
C LEU A 181 5.23 2.81 -1.29
N PHE A 182 4.09 3.10 -0.67
CA PHE A 182 2.83 2.43 -0.99
C PHE A 182 2.51 2.53 -2.49
N HIS A 183 2.60 3.74 -3.05
CA HIS A 183 2.18 4.00 -4.42
C HIS A 183 3.16 3.47 -5.45
N PHE A 184 4.47 3.68 -5.23
CA PHE A 184 5.53 3.10 -6.04
C PHE A 184 5.37 1.59 -6.17
N TRP A 185 4.98 0.94 -5.08
CA TRP A 185 4.81 -0.49 -5.07
C TRP A 185 3.60 -0.98 -5.87
N PHE A 186 2.43 -0.34 -5.70
CA PHE A 186 1.27 -0.65 -6.54
C PHE A 186 1.59 -0.46 -8.03
N ASP A 187 2.35 0.59 -8.33
CA ASP A 187 2.79 0.91 -9.68
C ASP A 187 3.74 -0.17 -10.24
N LEU A 188 4.71 -0.61 -9.42
CA LEU A 188 5.65 -1.68 -9.78
C LEU A 188 4.93 -3.01 -10.03
N GLN A 189 3.95 -3.36 -9.20
CA GLN A 189 3.16 -4.59 -9.39
C GLN A 189 2.34 -4.56 -10.69
N PHE A 190 1.75 -3.41 -11.02
CA PHE A 190 1.06 -3.23 -12.29
C PHE A 190 1.99 -3.54 -13.46
N PHE A 191 3.17 -2.91 -13.49
CA PHE A 191 4.11 -3.10 -14.58
C PHE A 191 4.69 -4.53 -14.65
N LEU A 192 4.89 -5.19 -13.52
CA LEU A 192 5.39 -6.58 -13.51
C LEU A 192 4.34 -7.58 -13.99
N ARG A 193 3.07 -7.34 -13.72
CA ARG A 193 1.96 -8.20 -14.19
C ARG A 193 1.65 -8.03 -15.67
N LEU A 194 2.02 -6.90 -16.26
CA LEU A 194 1.93 -6.72 -17.70
C LEU A 194 2.87 -7.67 -18.46
N GLN A 195 3.80 -8.39 -17.81
CA GLN A 195 4.62 -9.40 -18.48
C GLN A 195 3.90 -10.76 -18.63
N PRO A 196 3.46 -11.14 -19.85
CA PRO A 196 3.58 -12.54 -20.26
C PRO A 196 4.33 -12.71 -21.59
N SER A 197 5.16 -13.78 -21.60
CA SER A 197 5.97 -14.37 -22.68
C SER A 197 6.65 -13.43 -23.68
N GLN A 198 7.98 -13.54 -23.74
CA GLN A 198 8.94 -12.75 -24.53
C GLN A 198 8.63 -12.58 -26.04
N THR A 199 7.63 -13.25 -26.60
CA THR A 199 7.29 -13.23 -28.02
C THR A 199 6.19 -12.23 -28.41
N PHE A 200 5.28 -11.84 -27.51
CA PHE A 200 4.20 -10.89 -27.84
C PHE A 200 4.60 -9.41 -27.62
N PHE A 201 5.77 -9.19 -27.01
CA PHE A 201 6.17 -7.90 -26.45
C PHE A 201 6.97 -6.99 -27.39
N SER A 202 7.79 -7.50 -28.31
CA SER A 202 8.67 -6.62 -29.11
C SER A 202 7.92 -5.61 -29.99
N THR A 203 6.76 -6.01 -30.53
CA THR A 203 5.97 -5.19 -31.46
C THR A 203 4.98 -4.26 -30.75
N LEU A 204 4.40 -4.68 -29.62
CA LEU A 204 3.49 -3.83 -28.84
C LEU A 204 4.25 -2.81 -27.97
N PHE A 205 5.39 -3.20 -27.41
CA PHE A 205 6.08 -2.39 -26.40
C PHE A 205 6.74 -1.12 -26.97
N SER A 206 7.26 -1.18 -28.20
CA SER A 206 7.79 0.02 -28.89
C SER A 206 6.69 1.07 -29.17
N PHE A 207 5.44 0.64 -29.36
CA PHE A 207 4.28 1.53 -29.55
C PHE A 207 3.67 1.99 -28.21
N TYR A 208 3.77 1.19 -27.15
CA TYR A 208 3.25 1.49 -25.81
C TYR A 208 4.22 2.32 -24.94
N GLU A 209 5.52 2.29 -25.18
CA GLU A 209 6.56 2.86 -24.30
C GLU A 209 6.47 4.36 -24.02
N LYS A 210 6.00 5.18 -24.98
CA LYS A 210 5.93 6.65 -24.78
C LYS A 210 4.65 7.11 -24.08
N THR A 211 3.53 6.44 -24.33
CA THR A 211 2.18 6.87 -23.91
C THR A 211 1.65 6.12 -22.71
N SER A 212 2.14 4.91 -22.41
CA SER A 212 1.58 4.06 -21.35
C SER A 212 2.20 4.33 -19.97
N VAL A 213 3.52 4.45 -19.86
CA VAL A 213 4.18 4.61 -18.55
C VAL A 213 3.71 5.87 -17.83
N LYS A 214 3.68 7.03 -18.48
CA LYS A 214 3.13 8.27 -17.89
C LYS A 214 1.62 8.23 -17.63
N LYS A 215 0.87 7.44 -18.41
CA LYS A 215 -0.60 7.37 -18.32
C LYS A 215 -1.07 6.41 -17.23
N TYR A 216 -0.32 5.33 -17.00
CA TYR A 216 -0.69 4.29 -16.03
C TYR A 216 0.11 4.38 -14.73
N SER A 217 1.27 5.04 -14.75
CA SER A 217 2.00 5.33 -13.52
C SER A 217 1.21 6.28 -12.64
N CYS A 218 1.13 5.97 -11.34
CA CYS A 218 0.58 6.89 -10.36
C CYS A 218 1.58 8.00 -9.99
N TYR A 219 2.84 7.92 -10.43
CA TYR A 219 3.90 8.90 -10.16
C TYR A 219 3.47 10.35 -10.35
N PRO A 220 2.85 10.77 -11.49
CA PRO A 220 2.49 12.17 -11.68
C PRO A 220 1.48 12.66 -10.64
N HIS A 221 0.54 11.81 -10.24
CA HIS A 221 -0.48 12.11 -9.25
C HIS A 221 0.14 12.21 -7.85
N VAL A 222 1.02 11.28 -7.49
CA VAL A 222 1.75 11.28 -6.21
C VAL A 222 2.64 12.51 -6.10
N LYS A 223 3.38 12.84 -7.16
CA LYS A 223 4.23 14.04 -7.20
C LYS A 223 3.38 15.30 -7.03
N ALA A 224 2.28 15.43 -7.78
CA ALA A 224 1.39 16.59 -7.68
C ALA A 224 0.76 16.73 -6.29
N ALA A 225 0.33 15.63 -5.68
CA ALA A 225 -0.21 15.62 -4.33
C ALA A 225 0.84 16.06 -3.29
N LEU A 226 2.08 15.58 -3.42
CA LEU A 226 3.18 15.94 -2.52
C LEU A 226 3.61 17.40 -2.67
N ASP A 227 3.81 17.86 -3.91
CA ASP A 227 4.18 19.25 -4.17
C ASP A 227 3.08 20.20 -3.66
N SER A 228 1.79 19.89 -3.87
CA SER A 228 0.67 20.69 -3.34
C SER A 228 0.57 20.72 -1.82
N LEU A 229 1.11 19.72 -1.13
CA LEU A 229 0.97 19.60 0.33
C LEU A 229 2.17 20.15 1.10
N LEU A 230 3.31 20.28 0.44
CA LEU A 230 4.60 20.54 1.07
C LEU A 230 5.31 21.79 0.51
N ASP A 231 4.69 22.50 -0.43
CA ASP A 231 4.99 23.90 -0.79
C ASP A 231 4.25 24.88 0.15
#